data_AF-A0A7C3HHN6-F1
#
_entry.id   AF-A0A7C3HHN6-F1
#
_cell.length_a   1.000
_cell.length_b   1.000
_cell.length_c   1.000
_cell.angle_alpha   90.00
_cell.angle_beta   90.00
_cell.angle_gamma   90.00
#
_symmetry.space_group_name_H-M   'P 1'
#
loop_
_entity.id
_entity.type
_entity.pdbx_description
1 polymer ?
#
loop_
_entity_poly.entity_id
_entity_poly.type
_entity_poly.pdbx_seq_one_letter_code
_entity_poly.pdbx_strand_id
1 'polypeptide(L)'
;MNRFLGSVYAGLGLLAVLGALLVPTYLRSVDSAVVAHAGASGPGLIEEAQQHARLDKLGAAVLLAQAAMAAEVPEATATLYAIQRQRAEQPVPAVWGRSDSLLRQVCCLPGEVPPAGDTVIEVILPEPQRTAMARYLGSLRRVDVQELLRTRAIRNTLLFPPVGSASGHALDATVLLTGLLLQAEAFHPTLRQQIEELAVAANRTGDTAQLELWCLNLTTLAKRLSWDQLLAFLAAVRDLAGLRELTRAITATPGELPVIFSALQLATQPAAVSEYLRELPQTGLRDLRYALGTGRGGLNLLLARGEPVYYAAWRDWVLAVPGAAALYGWVVALAAKSTLLALLLKYLLWLDGAFLIARAVPHFAPPRGELERPLEVSGIRTLRQQTVAGLVVVLALILGEPGLARAQSPASSQTLWLFAKNQTPMVAQAATPPPKKPMSNQANWLALAVFFAVQTTVYIVGLIKLREIKRQQIPSRLKIKLLDNEENLFDTGLYIGLGGTGLALVLLALNLFTASPMIAYASTGFGVLFASLLKIIHVRTYRRTLILEASREATTTAIL
;
A
#
# COMPACT_ATOMS: atom_id res chain seq x y z
N MET A 1 48.69 12.64 -7.82
CA MET A 1 47.87 12.28 -8.99
C MET A 1 46.90 11.13 -8.73
N ASN A 2 47.37 9.91 -8.37
CA ASN A 2 46.52 8.72 -8.30
C ASN A 2 45.38 8.82 -7.26
N ARG A 3 45.67 9.35 -6.06
CA ARG A 3 44.67 9.57 -5.00
C ARG A 3 43.65 10.66 -5.34
N PHE A 4 44.07 11.71 -6.03
CA PHE A 4 43.18 12.79 -6.49
C PHE A 4 42.15 12.27 -7.50
N LEU A 5 42.59 11.45 -8.47
CA LEU A 5 41.69 10.78 -9.41
C LEU A 5 40.69 9.86 -8.68
N GLY A 6 41.15 9.14 -7.66
CA GLY A 6 40.31 8.34 -6.77
C GLY A 6 39.23 9.17 -6.07
N SER A 7 39.60 10.32 -5.51
CA SER A 7 38.65 11.26 -4.88
C SER A 7 37.62 11.80 -5.86
N VAL A 8 38.00 12.09 -7.11
CA VAL A 8 37.06 12.54 -8.15
C VAL A 8 36.05 11.44 -8.48
N TYR A 9 36.50 10.19 -8.69
CA TYR A 9 35.60 9.07 -8.94
C TYR A 9 34.67 8.78 -7.76
N ALA A 10 35.19 8.86 -6.53
CA ALA A 10 34.39 8.70 -5.32
C ALA A 10 33.32 9.81 -5.19
N GLY A 11 33.69 11.06 -5.47
CA GLY A 11 32.77 12.20 -5.43
C GLY A 11 31.66 12.08 -6.48
N LEU A 12 32.00 11.78 -7.73
CA LEU A 12 31.01 11.56 -8.80
C LEU A 12 30.10 10.36 -8.49
N GLY A 13 30.67 9.28 -7.94
CA GLY A 13 29.90 8.10 -7.54
C GLY A 13 28.92 8.40 -6.41
N LEU A 14 29.35 9.15 -5.39
CA LEU A 14 28.48 9.58 -4.30
C LEU A 14 27.35 10.49 -4.81
N LEU A 15 27.64 11.43 -5.71
CA LEU A 15 26.64 12.29 -6.33
C LEU A 15 25.61 11.48 -7.13
N ALA A 16 26.04 10.45 -7.87
CA ALA A 16 25.13 9.57 -8.60
C ALA A 16 24.22 8.76 -7.64
N VAL A 17 24.75 8.25 -6.53
CA VAL A 17 23.94 7.56 -5.50
C VAL A 17 22.94 8.51 -4.84
N LEU A 18 23.35 9.74 -4.52
CA LEU A 18 22.44 10.77 -3.99
C LEU A 18 21.35 11.12 -5.00
N GLY A 19 21.71 11.25 -6.29
CA GLY A 19 20.75 11.43 -7.38
C GLY A 19 19.76 10.27 -7.49
N ALA A 20 20.23 9.03 -7.35
CA ALA A 20 19.37 7.84 -7.38
C ALA A 20 18.36 7.82 -6.22
N LEU A 21 18.79 8.22 -5.02
CA LEU A 21 17.91 8.32 -3.84
C LEU A 21 16.81 9.38 -4.05
N LEU A 22 17.15 10.48 -4.72
CA LEU A 22 16.22 11.57 -5.03
C LEU A 22 15.16 11.20 -6.08
N VAL A 23 15.32 10.11 -6.84
CA VAL A 23 14.29 9.70 -7.81
C VAL A 23 13.06 9.14 -7.07
N PRO A 24 11.89 9.81 -7.12
CA PRO A 24 10.71 9.49 -6.31
C PRO A 24 9.87 8.39 -6.98
N THR A 25 10.47 7.24 -7.26
CA THR A 25 9.79 6.07 -7.82
C THR A 25 10.20 4.79 -7.13
N TYR A 26 9.21 3.92 -6.94
CA TYR A 26 9.34 2.62 -6.32
C TYR A 26 8.49 1.61 -7.09
N LEU A 27 8.74 0.32 -6.88
CA LEU A 27 8.07 -0.77 -7.59
C LEU A 27 6.71 -1.16 -6.99
N ARG A 28 6.49 -0.92 -5.70
CA ARG A 28 5.26 -1.29 -4.97
C ARG A 28 4.75 -0.17 -4.06
N SER A 29 5.07 1.08 -4.37
CA SER A 29 4.59 2.25 -3.65
C SER A 29 4.65 3.49 -4.52
N VAL A 30 3.68 4.38 -4.36
CA VAL A 30 3.71 5.69 -5.01
C VAL A 30 4.38 6.70 -4.09
N ASP A 31 5.24 7.53 -4.64
CA ASP A 31 5.86 8.59 -3.85
C ASP A 31 4.91 9.78 -3.63
N SER A 32 4.94 10.34 -2.42
CA SER A 32 4.09 11.47 -2.04
C SER A 32 4.25 12.69 -2.96
N ALA A 33 5.46 12.98 -3.46
CA ALA A 33 5.68 14.11 -4.36
C ALA A 33 5.08 13.91 -5.75
N VAL A 34 5.02 12.67 -6.24
CA VAL A 34 4.38 12.34 -7.52
C VAL A 34 2.86 12.52 -7.41
N VAL A 35 2.28 12.10 -6.28
CA VAL A 35 0.86 12.34 -5.97
C VAL A 35 0.58 13.85 -5.89
N ALA A 36 1.42 14.61 -5.18
CA ALA A 36 1.27 16.06 -5.07
C ALA A 36 1.39 16.78 -6.42
N HIS A 37 2.32 16.38 -7.27
CA HIS A 37 2.48 16.94 -8.61
C HIS A 37 1.28 16.67 -9.50
N ALA A 38 0.69 15.46 -9.43
CA ALA A 38 -0.55 15.17 -10.15
C ALA A 38 -1.75 15.95 -9.57
N GLY A 39 -1.81 16.12 -8.25
CA GLY A 39 -2.84 16.89 -7.55
C GLY A 39 -2.93 18.35 -7.98
N ALA A 40 -1.79 18.97 -8.28
CA ALA A 40 -1.71 20.35 -8.74
C ALA A 40 -2.48 20.65 -10.05
N SER A 41 -2.88 19.62 -10.80
CA SER A 41 -3.53 19.75 -12.12
C SER A 41 -5.07 19.61 -12.10
N GLY A 42 -5.72 19.77 -10.96
CA GLY A 42 -7.19 19.70 -10.88
C GLY A 42 -7.78 20.50 -9.72
N PRO A 43 -9.14 20.57 -9.62
CA PRO A 43 -9.79 21.31 -8.56
C PRO A 43 -9.46 20.72 -7.19
N GLY A 44 -9.23 21.62 -6.24
CA GLY A 44 -8.98 21.27 -4.85
C GLY A 44 -10.27 20.98 -4.09
N LEU A 45 -10.14 20.42 -2.88
CA LEU A 45 -11.28 20.16 -1.99
C LEU A 45 -12.11 21.41 -1.67
N ILE A 46 -11.46 22.58 -1.56
CA ILE A 46 -12.11 23.84 -1.21
C ILE A 46 -12.99 24.34 -2.35
N GLU A 47 -12.49 24.27 -3.59
CA GLU A 47 -13.23 24.66 -4.78
C GLU A 47 -14.47 23.78 -4.95
N GLU A 48 -14.31 22.46 -4.78
CA GLU A 48 -15.42 21.51 -4.82
C GLU A 48 -16.42 21.77 -3.67
N ALA A 49 -15.95 22.04 -2.45
CA ALA A 49 -16.83 22.38 -1.32
C ALA A 49 -17.67 23.64 -1.61
N GLN A 50 -17.04 24.69 -2.15
CA GLN A 50 -17.72 25.92 -2.53
C GLN A 50 -18.71 25.70 -3.69
N GLN A 51 -18.35 24.88 -4.68
CA GLN A 51 -19.25 24.52 -5.77
C GLN A 51 -20.48 23.78 -5.25
N HIS A 52 -20.31 22.82 -4.34
CA HIS A 52 -21.43 22.14 -3.69
C HIS A 52 -22.29 23.10 -2.85
N ALA A 53 -21.68 24.08 -2.19
CA ALA A 53 -22.42 25.10 -1.45
C ALA A 53 -23.26 26.01 -2.37
N ARG A 54 -22.73 26.37 -3.54
CA ARG A 54 -23.47 27.14 -4.57
C ARG A 54 -24.65 26.36 -5.16
N LEU A 55 -24.55 25.03 -5.21
CA LEU A 55 -25.62 24.14 -5.66
C LEU A 55 -26.64 23.80 -4.55
N ASP A 56 -26.59 24.50 -3.42
CA ASP A 56 -27.46 24.28 -2.25
C ASP A 56 -27.34 22.86 -1.65
N LYS A 57 -26.22 22.17 -1.90
CA LYS A 57 -25.88 20.86 -1.33
C LYS A 57 -25.04 21.04 -0.07
N LEU A 58 -25.54 21.81 0.89
CA LEU A 58 -24.78 22.23 2.08
C LEU A 58 -24.28 21.05 2.92
N GLY A 59 -25.03 19.95 2.99
CA GLY A 59 -24.59 18.74 3.70
C GLY A 59 -23.30 18.16 3.11
N ALA A 60 -23.23 17.98 1.79
CA ALA A 60 -22.03 17.47 1.13
C ALA A 60 -20.87 18.48 1.21
N ALA A 61 -21.17 19.78 1.06
CA ALA A 61 -20.18 20.85 1.16
C ALA A 61 -19.48 20.87 2.53
N VAL A 62 -20.22 20.63 3.63
CA VAL A 62 -19.64 20.52 4.99
C VAL A 62 -18.67 19.34 5.09
N LEU A 63 -19.00 18.16 4.53
CA LEU A 63 -18.10 17.01 4.57
C LEU A 63 -16.83 17.25 3.72
N LEU A 64 -16.95 17.89 2.57
CA LEU A 64 -15.81 18.26 1.73
C LEU A 64 -14.87 19.25 2.46
N ALA A 65 -15.44 20.26 3.13
CA ALA A 65 -14.66 21.23 3.90
C ALA A 65 -14.04 20.62 5.18
N GLN A 66 -14.73 19.68 5.84
CA GLN A 66 -14.16 18.91 6.95
C GLN A 66 -13.01 18.00 6.50
N ALA A 67 -13.11 17.39 5.30
CA ALA A 67 -12.01 16.63 4.73
C ALA A 67 -10.82 17.52 4.39
N ALA A 68 -11.06 18.75 3.90
CA ALA A 68 -10.01 19.73 3.66
C ALA A 68 -9.28 20.13 4.95
N MET A 69 -10.03 20.27 6.05
CA MET A 69 -9.46 20.52 7.38
C MET A 69 -8.63 19.33 7.87
N ALA A 70 -9.13 18.10 7.71
CA ALA A 70 -8.40 16.89 8.09
C ALA A 70 -7.12 16.70 7.26
N ALA A 71 -7.12 17.14 6.00
CA ALA A 71 -5.96 17.12 5.11
C ALA A 71 -5.05 18.35 5.25
N GLU A 72 -5.29 19.22 6.23
CA GLU A 72 -4.48 20.41 6.55
C GLU A 72 -4.34 21.39 5.37
N VAL A 73 -5.38 21.51 4.54
CA VAL A 73 -5.39 22.43 3.39
C VAL A 73 -5.53 23.88 3.90
N PRO A 74 -4.74 24.85 3.35
CA PRO A 74 -4.91 26.27 3.68
C PRO A 74 -6.34 26.74 3.43
N GLU A 75 -6.87 27.66 4.24
CA GLU A 75 -8.24 28.23 4.12
C GLU A 75 -9.42 27.25 4.37
N ALA A 76 -9.15 25.99 4.73
CA ALA A 76 -10.21 25.02 5.00
C ALA A 76 -11.12 25.42 6.17
N THR A 77 -10.55 26.00 7.24
CA THR A 77 -11.29 26.47 8.41
C THR A 77 -12.24 27.63 8.07
N ALA A 78 -11.74 28.62 7.33
CA ALA A 78 -12.54 29.77 6.89
C ALA A 78 -13.70 29.33 5.97
N THR A 79 -13.41 28.43 5.03
CA THR A 79 -14.44 27.87 4.13
C THR A 79 -15.50 27.08 4.89
N LEU A 80 -15.10 26.24 5.85
CA LEU A 80 -16.04 25.48 6.67
C LEU A 80 -16.96 26.42 7.45
N TYR A 81 -16.40 27.48 8.06
CA TYR A 81 -17.19 28.46 8.82
C TYR A 81 -18.22 29.17 7.92
N ALA A 82 -17.81 29.58 6.71
CA ALA A 82 -18.72 30.22 5.76
C ALA A 82 -19.89 29.31 5.36
N ILE A 83 -19.61 28.02 5.06
CA ILE A 83 -20.65 27.04 4.70
C ILE A 83 -21.57 26.75 5.90
N GLN A 84 -21.01 26.65 7.12
CA GLN A 84 -21.81 26.44 8.32
C GLN A 84 -22.72 27.62 8.64
N ARG A 85 -22.26 28.86 8.41
CA ARG A 85 -23.10 30.05 8.54
C ARG A 85 -24.26 30.03 7.54
N GLN A 86 -23.99 29.73 6.28
CA GLN A 86 -25.04 29.60 5.25
C GLN A 86 -26.04 28.49 5.63
N ARG A 87 -25.56 27.39 6.23
CA ARG A 87 -26.41 26.30 6.74
C ARG A 87 -27.28 26.74 7.93
N ALA A 88 -26.78 27.59 8.81
CA ALA A 88 -27.53 28.11 9.95
C ALA A 88 -28.63 29.11 9.53
N GLU A 89 -28.45 29.78 8.39
CA GLU A 89 -29.44 30.71 7.83
C GLU A 89 -30.62 29.97 7.15
N GLN A 90 -30.52 28.66 6.91
CA GLN A 90 -31.61 27.87 6.34
C GLN A 90 -32.69 27.52 7.39
N PRO A 91 -33.98 27.68 7.06
CA PRO A 91 -35.08 27.38 7.97
C PRO A 91 -35.35 25.87 8.14
N VAL A 92 -34.78 25.03 7.27
CA VAL A 92 -35.00 23.58 7.27
C VAL A 92 -33.85 22.88 8.00
N PRO A 93 -34.11 21.93 8.93
CA PRO A 93 -33.04 21.19 9.58
C PRO A 93 -32.22 20.41 8.55
N ALA A 94 -30.90 20.45 8.70
CA ALA A 94 -29.97 19.94 7.69
C ALA A 94 -30.07 18.42 7.41
N VAL A 95 -30.73 17.66 8.28
CA VAL A 95 -31.00 16.22 8.08
C VAL A 95 -31.89 15.97 6.87
N TRP A 96 -32.83 16.87 6.62
CA TRP A 96 -33.77 16.77 5.50
C TRP A 96 -33.11 17.03 4.15
N GLY A 97 -31.88 17.54 4.15
CA GLY A 97 -31.20 17.96 2.93
C GLY A 97 -31.82 19.23 2.36
N ARG A 98 -31.96 19.28 1.04
CA ARG A 98 -32.61 20.39 0.32
C ARG A 98 -34.06 20.58 0.78
N SER A 99 -34.56 21.81 0.64
CA SER A 99 -35.91 22.20 1.05
C SER A 99 -37.02 21.31 0.46
N ASP A 100 -36.82 20.80 -0.75
CA ASP A 100 -37.80 20.01 -1.53
C ASP A 100 -37.48 18.51 -1.56
N SER A 101 -36.75 17.99 -0.58
CA SER A 101 -36.34 16.59 -0.58
C SER A 101 -37.54 15.62 -0.54
N LEU A 102 -37.42 14.49 -1.23
CA LEU A 102 -38.42 13.42 -1.23
C LEU A 102 -38.76 12.96 0.21
N LEU A 103 -37.74 12.89 1.08
CA LEU A 103 -37.92 12.55 2.49
C LEU A 103 -38.91 13.52 3.17
N ARG A 104 -38.76 14.82 2.91
CA ARG A 104 -39.66 15.84 3.47
C ARG A 104 -41.06 15.73 2.89
N GLN A 105 -41.19 15.54 1.58
CA GLN A 105 -42.49 15.41 0.91
C GLN A 105 -43.32 14.23 1.44
N VAL A 106 -42.65 13.16 1.89
CA VAL A 106 -43.31 11.95 2.38
C VAL A 106 -43.54 11.97 3.88
N CYS A 107 -42.58 12.49 4.67
CA CYS A 107 -42.62 12.40 6.13
C CYS A 107 -43.19 13.65 6.82
N CYS A 108 -43.35 14.77 6.11
CA CYS A 108 -43.90 16.02 6.66
C CYS A 108 -45.05 16.51 5.79
N LEU A 109 -46.20 16.80 6.40
CA LEU A 109 -47.32 17.38 5.68
C LEU A 109 -47.03 18.86 5.34
N PRO A 110 -47.61 19.40 4.25
CA PRO A 110 -47.46 20.81 3.91
C PRO A 110 -47.94 21.71 5.06
N GLY A 111 -47.03 22.54 5.60
CA GLY A 111 -47.33 23.47 6.71
C GLY A 111 -46.94 22.97 8.11
N GLU A 112 -46.54 21.71 8.26
CA GLU A 112 -46.00 21.20 9.53
C GLU A 112 -44.52 21.58 9.72
N VAL A 113 -44.14 21.84 10.97
CA VAL A 113 -42.74 22.03 11.36
C VAL A 113 -42.05 20.67 11.26
N PRO A 114 -40.96 20.53 10.47
CA PRO A 114 -40.26 19.27 10.34
C PRO A 114 -39.72 18.83 11.70
N PRO A 115 -39.88 17.54 12.09
CA PRO A 115 -39.40 17.08 13.38
C PRO A 115 -37.89 17.28 13.49
N ALA A 116 -37.47 17.66 14.70
CA ALA A 116 -36.08 17.81 15.04
C ALA A 116 -35.41 16.42 15.10
N GLY A 117 -34.25 16.30 14.48
CA GLY A 117 -33.39 15.13 14.51
C GLY A 117 -32.04 15.51 13.93
N ASP A 118 -30.99 14.83 14.37
CA ASP A 118 -29.62 15.06 13.90
C ASP A 118 -29.24 14.09 12.78
N THR A 119 -30.01 13.00 12.62
CA THR A 119 -29.74 11.94 11.65
C THR A 119 -31.01 11.45 10.93
N VAL A 120 -30.84 10.88 9.73
CA VAL A 120 -31.97 10.40 8.91
C VAL A 120 -32.73 9.29 9.63
N ILE A 121 -32.03 8.41 10.35
CA ILE A 121 -32.71 7.33 11.07
C ILE A 121 -33.60 7.87 12.20
N GLU A 122 -33.17 8.91 12.92
CA GLU A 122 -33.96 9.49 14.03
C GLU A 122 -35.25 10.13 13.54
N VAL A 123 -35.22 10.70 12.33
CA VAL A 123 -36.40 11.27 11.67
C VAL A 123 -37.39 10.19 11.22
N ILE A 124 -36.90 9.02 10.80
CA ILE A 124 -37.72 7.92 10.27
C ILE A 124 -38.19 6.97 11.38
N LEU A 125 -37.48 6.91 12.51
CA LEU A 125 -37.77 5.99 13.61
C LEU A 125 -39.11 6.23 14.34
N PRO A 126 -39.80 7.38 14.32
CA PRO A 126 -41.11 7.47 14.94
C PRO A 126 -42.21 6.86 14.05
N GLU A 127 -43.25 6.32 14.68
CA GLU A 127 -44.36 5.63 14.00
C GLU A 127 -45.11 6.46 12.94
N PRO A 128 -45.42 7.76 13.14
CA PRO A 128 -46.16 8.52 12.14
C PRO A 128 -45.38 8.62 10.81
N GLN A 129 -44.07 8.83 10.86
CA GLN A 129 -43.21 8.91 9.66
C GLN A 129 -43.11 7.55 8.97
N ARG A 130 -42.89 6.45 9.70
CA ARG A 130 -42.90 5.10 9.10
C ARG A 130 -44.22 4.79 8.42
N THR A 131 -45.33 5.15 9.05
CA THR A 131 -46.67 4.88 8.47
C THR A 131 -46.90 5.72 7.22
N ALA A 132 -46.50 6.99 7.22
CA ALA A 132 -46.55 7.85 6.04
C ALA A 132 -45.71 7.29 4.88
N MET A 133 -44.46 6.87 5.15
CA MET A 133 -43.59 6.23 4.17
C MET A 133 -44.18 4.91 3.64
N ALA A 134 -44.72 4.06 4.50
CA ALA A 134 -45.33 2.80 4.10
C ALA A 134 -46.54 3.02 3.19
N ARG A 135 -47.40 4.01 3.49
CA ARG A 135 -48.53 4.39 2.64
C ARG A 135 -48.07 4.91 1.28
N TYR A 136 -47.09 5.83 1.27
CA TYR A 136 -46.54 6.40 0.06
C TYR A 136 -45.93 5.32 -0.84
N LEU A 137 -45.00 4.52 -0.31
CA LEU A 137 -44.34 3.44 -1.05
C LEU A 137 -45.34 2.36 -1.51
N GLY A 138 -46.34 2.05 -0.70
CA GLY A 138 -47.41 1.12 -1.07
C GLY A 138 -48.27 1.60 -2.25
N SER A 139 -48.38 2.91 -2.46
CA SER A 139 -49.09 3.49 -3.62
C SER A 139 -48.30 3.41 -4.93
N LEU A 140 -46.99 3.17 -4.87
CA LEU A 140 -46.13 3.09 -6.05
C LEU A 140 -46.31 1.75 -6.78
N ARG A 141 -46.40 1.78 -8.11
CA ARG A 141 -46.53 0.57 -8.95
C ARG A 141 -45.19 -0.07 -9.35
N ARG A 142 -44.11 0.29 -8.67
CA ARG A 142 -42.76 -0.16 -8.96
C ARG A 142 -42.51 -1.56 -8.39
N VAL A 143 -42.17 -2.51 -9.24
CA VAL A 143 -42.01 -3.93 -8.87
C VAL A 143 -40.90 -4.12 -7.82
N ASP A 144 -39.76 -3.45 -8.02
CA ASP A 144 -38.61 -3.49 -7.10
C ASP A 144 -38.97 -3.02 -5.68
N VAL A 145 -39.73 -1.92 -5.58
CA VAL A 145 -40.21 -1.40 -4.29
C VAL A 145 -41.25 -2.34 -3.66
N GLN A 146 -42.14 -2.92 -4.45
CA GLN A 146 -43.18 -3.83 -3.94
C GLN A 146 -42.60 -5.15 -3.43
N GLU A 147 -41.62 -5.74 -4.12
CA GLU A 147 -40.90 -6.92 -3.64
C GLU A 147 -40.15 -6.63 -2.35
N LEU A 148 -39.53 -5.45 -2.23
CA LEU A 148 -38.89 -5.03 -0.99
C LEU A 148 -39.90 -4.86 0.16
N LEU A 149 -41.07 -4.26 -0.09
CA LEU A 149 -42.10 -4.08 0.95
C LEU A 149 -42.67 -5.41 1.46
N ARG A 150 -42.70 -6.47 0.64
CA ARG A 150 -43.10 -7.82 1.06
C ARG A 150 -42.18 -8.40 2.13
N THR A 151 -40.91 -7.99 2.18
CA THR A 151 -39.94 -8.47 3.18
C THR A 151 -40.35 -8.08 4.61
N ARG A 152 -41.21 -7.07 4.77
CA ARG A 152 -41.79 -6.66 6.08
C ARG A 152 -42.66 -7.75 6.71
N ALA A 153 -43.20 -8.69 5.92
CA ALA A 153 -44.01 -9.80 6.42
C ALA A 153 -43.17 -10.98 6.96
N ILE A 154 -41.85 -10.96 6.75
CA ILE A 154 -40.95 -12.04 7.15
C ILE A 154 -40.82 -12.07 8.68
N ARG A 155 -40.97 -13.28 9.25
CA ARG A 155 -40.89 -13.52 10.70
C ARG A 155 -39.59 -14.18 11.15
N ASN A 156 -38.89 -14.87 10.24
CA ASN A 156 -37.67 -15.62 10.54
C ASN A 156 -36.43 -14.78 10.21
N THR A 157 -36.09 -13.86 11.11
CA THR A 157 -34.94 -12.96 10.97
C THR A 157 -33.82 -13.34 11.95
N LEU A 158 -32.56 -13.12 11.56
CA LEU A 158 -31.37 -13.58 12.29
C LEU A 158 -30.67 -12.48 13.10
N LEU A 159 -30.54 -11.28 12.53
CA LEU A 159 -29.83 -10.13 13.11
C LEU A 159 -30.80 -9.10 13.69
N PHE A 160 -31.97 -8.92 13.06
CA PHE A 160 -33.00 -8.00 13.49
C PHE A 160 -34.20 -8.75 14.08
N PRO A 161 -34.92 -8.16 15.04
CA PRO A 161 -36.26 -8.63 15.39
C PRO A 161 -37.25 -8.36 14.25
N PRO A 162 -38.26 -9.22 14.04
CA PRO A 162 -39.20 -9.08 12.93
C PRO A 162 -40.09 -7.84 13.11
N VAL A 163 -40.54 -7.24 12.00
CA VAL A 163 -41.26 -5.95 11.98
C VAL A 163 -42.48 -5.92 12.91
N GLY A 164 -43.22 -7.03 13.00
CA GLY A 164 -44.42 -7.15 13.84
C GLY A 164 -44.15 -7.31 15.35
N SER A 165 -42.89 -7.34 15.78
CA SER A 165 -42.51 -7.42 17.20
C SER A 165 -42.29 -6.04 17.83
N ALA A 166 -42.31 -5.96 19.16
CA ALA A 166 -42.12 -4.71 19.91
C ALA A 166 -40.76 -4.00 19.65
N SER A 167 -39.76 -4.70 19.11
CA SER A 167 -38.45 -4.14 18.77
C SER A 167 -38.16 -4.11 17.25
N GLY A 168 -39.13 -4.51 16.42
CA GLY A 168 -39.01 -4.63 14.96
C GLY A 168 -38.91 -3.30 14.20
N HIS A 169 -39.03 -2.17 14.88
CA HIS A 169 -39.10 -0.84 14.27
C HIS A 169 -37.82 -0.44 13.52
N ALA A 170 -36.65 -0.97 13.91
CA ALA A 170 -35.40 -0.69 13.22
C ALA A 170 -35.33 -1.36 11.83
N LEU A 171 -35.82 -2.60 11.73
CA LEU A 171 -35.93 -3.30 10.45
C LEU A 171 -36.97 -2.63 9.56
N ASP A 172 -38.13 -2.26 10.13
CA ASP A 172 -39.18 -1.55 9.39
C ASP A 172 -38.69 -0.22 8.82
N ALA A 173 -38.04 0.61 9.65
CA ALA A 173 -37.49 1.90 9.23
C ALA A 173 -36.45 1.75 8.10
N THR A 174 -35.61 0.72 8.14
CA THR A 174 -34.52 0.53 7.16
C THR A 174 -35.00 -0.07 5.85
N VAL A 175 -36.01 -0.95 5.88
CA VAL A 175 -36.70 -1.43 4.68
C VAL A 175 -37.44 -0.28 4.00
N LEU A 176 -38.16 0.55 4.76
CA LEU A 176 -38.84 1.74 4.22
C LEU A 176 -37.85 2.78 3.67
N LEU A 177 -36.74 3.01 4.37
CA LEU A 177 -35.67 3.89 3.88
C LEU A 177 -35.07 3.36 2.57
N THR A 178 -34.81 2.04 2.48
CA THR A 178 -34.31 1.42 1.24
C THR A 178 -35.31 1.62 0.09
N GLY A 179 -36.61 1.47 0.35
CA GLY A 179 -37.67 1.72 -0.65
C GLY A 179 -37.72 3.18 -1.09
N LEU A 180 -37.55 4.13 -0.17
CA LEU A 180 -37.50 5.55 -0.48
C LEU A 180 -36.26 5.91 -1.32
N LEU A 181 -35.10 5.31 -1.01
CA LEU A 181 -33.86 5.47 -1.77
C LEU A 181 -33.94 4.86 -3.18
N LEU A 182 -34.64 3.73 -3.33
CA LEU A 182 -34.95 3.14 -4.65
C LEU A 182 -35.84 4.09 -5.47
N GLN A 183 -36.82 4.72 -4.82
CA GLN A 183 -37.69 5.70 -5.47
C GLN A 183 -36.94 6.98 -5.86
N ALA A 184 -35.99 7.42 -5.03
CA ALA A 184 -35.11 8.55 -5.32
C ALA A 184 -34.00 8.25 -6.34
N GLU A 185 -33.96 7.03 -6.90
CA GLU A 185 -32.92 6.56 -7.83
C GLU A 185 -31.49 6.75 -7.31
N ALA A 186 -31.32 6.57 -5.99
CA ALA A 186 -30.06 6.84 -5.29
C ALA A 186 -28.96 5.82 -5.58
N PHE A 187 -29.29 4.65 -6.13
CA PHE A 187 -28.38 3.52 -6.26
C PHE A 187 -27.81 3.39 -7.66
N HIS A 188 -26.53 3.01 -7.74
CA HIS A 188 -25.94 2.52 -8.97
C HIS A 188 -26.74 1.30 -9.50
N PRO A 189 -26.91 1.12 -10.83
CA PRO A 189 -27.73 0.04 -11.39
C PRO A 189 -27.37 -1.37 -10.88
N THR A 190 -26.07 -1.66 -10.74
CA THR A 190 -25.58 -2.94 -10.19
C THR A 190 -26.01 -3.16 -8.74
N LEU A 191 -25.91 -2.13 -7.89
CA LEU A 191 -26.32 -2.21 -6.49
C LEU A 191 -27.84 -2.36 -6.38
N ARG A 192 -28.60 -1.65 -7.22
CA ARG A 192 -30.06 -1.78 -7.30
C ARG A 192 -30.48 -3.21 -7.64
N GLN A 193 -29.85 -3.82 -8.65
CA GLN A 193 -30.12 -5.21 -9.01
C GLN A 193 -29.81 -6.17 -7.85
N GLN A 194 -28.67 -5.99 -7.17
CA GLN A 194 -28.32 -6.81 -6.01
C GLN A 194 -29.33 -6.69 -4.87
N ILE A 195 -29.83 -5.48 -4.58
CA ILE A 195 -30.86 -5.27 -3.54
C ILE A 195 -32.17 -5.97 -3.92
N GLU A 196 -32.57 -5.91 -5.20
CA GLU A 196 -33.75 -6.62 -5.69
C GLU A 196 -33.59 -8.15 -5.56
N GLU A 197 -32.43 -8.67 -5.93
CA GLU A 197 -32.08 -10.10 -5.76
C GLU A 197 -32.14 -10.52 -4.28
N LEU A 198 -31.64 -9.68 -3.36
CA LEU A 198 -31.74 -9.92 -1.92
C LEU A 198 -33.19 -9.96 -1.42
N ALA A 199 -34.04 -9.04 -1.89
CA ALA A 199 -35.45 -9.01 -1.52
C ALA A 199 -36.20 -10.25 -2.05
N VAL A 200 -35.93 -10.65 -3.30
CA VAL A 200 -36.51 -11.85 -3.92
C VAL A 200 -36.05 -13.12 -3.22
N ALA A 201 -34.76 -13.23 -2.89
CA ALA A 201 -34.22 -14.35 -2.12
C ALA A 201 -34.88 -14.45 -0.74
N ALA A 202 -34.92 -13.35 0.02
CA ALA A 202 -35.55 -13.33 1.34
C ALA A 202 -37.03 -13.75 1.30
N ASN A 203 -37.79 -13.33 0.28
CA ASN A 203 -39.20 -13.68 0.13
C ASN A 203 -39.42 -15.13 -0.35
N ARG A 204 -38.56 -15.68 -1.22
CA ARG A 204 -38.75 -17.01 -1.85
C ARG A 204 -38.05 -18.14 -1.12
N THR A 205 -36.79 -17.95 -0.75
CA THR A 205 -35.95 -18.99 -0.14
C THR A 205 -35.91 -18.89 1.38
N GLY A 206 -36.33 -17.75 1.94
CA GLY A 206 -36.25 -17.49 3.38
C GLY A 206 -34.84 -17.16 3.87
N ASP A 207 -33.86 -16.96 2.97
CA ASP A 207 -32.52 -16.48 3.34
C ASP A 207 -32.54 -14.97 3.57
N THR A 208 -32.62 -14.57 4.84
CA THR A 208 -32.67 -13.16 5.25
C THR A 208 -31.30 -12.59 5.60
N ALA A 209 -30.26 -13.42 5.71
CA ALA A 209 -28.99 -13.02 6.33
C ALA A 209 -28.33 -11.83 5.60
N GLN A 210 -28.30 -11.88 4.27
CA GLN A 210 -27.68 -10.83 3.46
C GLN A 210 -28.52 -9.55 3.40
N LEU A 211 -29.85 -9.68 3.38
CA LEU A 211 -30.78 -8.54 3.44
C LEU A 211 -30.67 -7.82 4.79
N GLU A 212 -30.59 -8.57 5.88
CA GLU A 212 -30.42 -8.00 7.21
C GLU A 212 -29.04 -7.33 7.37
N LEU A 213 -27.99 -7.89 6.77
CA LEU A 213 -26.68 -7.24 6.73
C LEU A 213 -26.70 -5.94 5.91
N TRP A 214 -27.45 -5.90 4.81
CA TRP A 214 -27.72 -4.67 4.07
C TRP A 214 -28.40 -3.63 4.97
N CYS A 215 -29.49 -4.00 5.63
CA CYS A 215 -30.21 -3.11 6.54
C CYS A 215 -29.30 -2.59 7.66
N LEU A 216 -28.42 -3.43 8.21
CA LEU A 216 -27.44 -3.02 9.22
C LEU A 216 -26.46 -1.97 8.70
N ASN A 217 -25.87 -2.20 7.51
CA ASN A 217 -24.95 -1.24 6.90
C ASN A 217 -25.65 0.09 6.58
N LEU A 218 -26.86 0.03 6.05
CA LEU A 218 -27.66 1.22 5.76
C LEU A 218 -28.04 1.99 7.02
N THR A 219 -28.44 1.30 8.10
CA THR A 219 -28.72 1.93 9.40
C THR A 219 -27.51 2.68 9.91
N THR A 220 -26.32 2.09 9.76
CA THR A 220 -25.06 2.66 10.24
C THR A 220 -24.71 3.95 9.50
N LEU A 221 -24.98 4.01 8.21
CA LEU A 221 -24.81 5.21 7.39
C LEU A 221 -25.89 6.25 7.69
N ALA A 222 -27.16 5.84 7.81
CA ALA A 222 -28.29 6.72 8.10
C ALA A 222 -28.22 7.36 9.51
N LYS A 223 -27.45 6.76 10.44
CA LYS A 223 -27.08 7.34 11.74
C LYS A 223 -25.99 8.41 11.69
N ARG A 224 -25.36 8.62 10.53
CA ARG A 224 -24.17 9.50 10.42
C ARG A 224 -24.29 10.53 9.32
N LEU A 225 -25.17 10.30 8.34
CA LEU A 225 -25.35 11.13 7.16
C LEU A 225 -26.73 11.79 7.16
N SER A 226 -26.80 13.00 6.63
CA SER A 226 -28.08 13.62 6.24
C SER A 226 -28.64 12.98 4.96
N TRP A 227 -29.88 13.31 4.60
CA TRP A 227 -30.54 12.74 3.41
C TRP A 227 -29.73 12.96 2.12
N ASP A 228 -29.28 14.19 1.86
CA ASP A 228 -28.51 14.49 0.64
C ASP A 228 -27.13 13.82 0.64
N GLN A 229 -26.48 13.75 1.81
CA GLN A 229 -25.20 13.08 1.95
C GLN A 229 -25.36 11.57 1.72
N LEU A 230 -26.46 10.97 2.20
CA LEU A 230 -26.78 9.57 1.99
C LEU A 230 -27.04 9.27 0.51
N LEU A 231 -27.81 10.11 -0.18
CA LEU A 231 -28.05 10.00 -1.62
C LEU A 231 -26.72 10.08 -2.40
N ALA A 232 -25.91 11.10 -2.14
CA ALA A 232 -24.63 11.29 -2.82
C ALA A 232 -23.65 10.14 -2.55
N PHE A 233 -23.62 9.63 -1.31
CA PHE A 233 -22.75 8.50 -0.94
C PHE A 233 -23.17 7.22 -1.65
N LEU A 234 -24.46 6.87 -1.63
CA LEU A 234 -24.97 5.64 -2.24
C LEU A 234 -24.90 5.65 -3.78
N ALA A 235 -25.02 6.83 -4.39
CA ALA A 235 -24.86 6.97 -5.84
C ALA A 235 -23.45 6.59 -6.32
N ALA A 236 -22.44 6.78 -5.47
CA ALA A 236 -21.05 6.44 -5.75
C ALA A 236 -20.71 4.96 -5.50
N VAL A 237 -21.57 4.21 -4.80
CA VAL A 237 -21.29 2.81 -4.43
C VAL A 237 -21.82 1.85 -5.49
N ARG A 238 -20.93 1.01 -6.03
CA ARG A 238 -21.24 0.09 -7.13
C ARG A 238 -21.90 -1.21 -6.66
N ASP A 239 -21.47 -1.78 -5.54
CA ASP A 239 -21.82 -3.13 -5.10
C ASP A 239 -21.96 -3.25 -3.58
N LEU A 240 -22.62 -4.32 -3.12
CA LEU A 240 -22.80 -4.63 -1.70
C LEU A 240 -21.48 -4.84 -0.96
N ALA A 241 -20.49 -5.44 -1.62
CA ALA A 241 -19.18 -5.67 -1.03
C ALA A 241 -18.45 -4.34 -0.79
N GLY A 242 -18.41 -3.44 -1.77
CA GLY A 242 -17.85 -2.09 -1.63
C GLY A 242 -18.54 -1.29 -0.52
N LEU A 243 -19.88 -1.34 -0.44
CA LEU A 243 -20.60 -0.69 0.67
C LEU A 243 -20.11 -1.19 2.03
N ARG A 244 -20.03 -2.52 2.19
CA ARG A 244 -19.62 -3.14 3.45
C ARG A 244 -18.20 -2.74 3.85
N GLU A 245 -17.27 -2.65 2.90
CA GLU A 245 -15.90 -2.17 3.17
C GLU A 245 -15.91 -0.72 3.66
N LEU A 246 -16.65 0.16 2.98
CA LEU A 246 -16.74 1.58 3.32
C LEU A 246 -17.41 1.79 4.69
N THR A 247 -18.53 1.11 4.96
CA THR A 247 -19.22 1.17 6.26
C THR A 247 -18.32 0.64 7.38
N ARG A 248 -17.51 -0.39 7.12
CA ARG A 248 -16.52 -0.87 8.09
C ARG A 248 -15.46 0.18 8.38
N ALA A 249 -14.88 0.81 7.36
CA ALA A 249 -13.88 1.86 7.53
C ALA A 249 -14.44 3.06 8.33
N ILE A 250 -15.67 3.48 8.03
CA ILE A 250 -16.37 4.55 8.75
C ILE A 250 -16.63 4.16 10.22
N THR A 251 -16.98 2.91 10.48
CA THR A 251 -17.29 2.44 11.85
C THR A 251 -16.01 2.29 12.68
N ALA A 252 -14.91 1.86 12.06
CA ALA A 252 -13.62 1.71 12.72
C ALA A 252 -13.00 3.08 13.11
N THR A 253 -13.19 4.11 12.28
CA THR A 253 -12.70 5.46 12.58
C THR A 253 -13.75 6.52 12.18
N PRO A 254 -14.71 6.82 13.09
CA PRO A 254 -15.79 7.76 12.82
C PRO A 254 -15.35 9.14 12.33
N GLY A 255 -14.19 9.63 12.77
CA GLY A 255 -13.65 10.94 12.38
C GLY A 255 -13.20 11.04 10.92
N GLU A 256 -12.98 9.91 10.24
CA GLU A 256 -12.50 9.88 8.85
C GLU A 256 -13.66 9.75 7.82
N LEU A 257 -14.92 9.79 8.27
CA LEU A 257 -16.09 9.83 7.39
C LEU A 257 -16.01 10.95 6.32
N PRO A 258 -15.62 12.20 6.67
CA PRO A 258 -15.48 13.26 5.68
C PRO A 258 -14.48 12.91 4.58
N VAL A 259 -13.35 12.27 4.94
CA VAL A 259 -12.31 11.85 4.01
C VAL A 259 -12.83 10.77 3.06
N ILE A 260 -13.50 9.74 3.58
CA ILE A 260 -14.07 8.65 2.76
C ILE A 260 -15.15 9.21 1.83
N PHE A 261 -16.06 10.06 2.33
CA PHE A 261 -17.09 10.70 1.53
C PHE A 261 -16.49 11.54 0.40
N SER A 262 -15.50 12.36 0.71
CA SER A 262 -14.84 13.23 -0.28
C SER A 262 -14.08 12.42 -1.33
N ALA A 263 -13.40 11.35 -0.92
CA ALA A 263 -12.74 10.44 -1.85
C ALA A 263 -13.73 9.84 -2.85
N LEU A 264 -14.92 9.43 -2.40
CA LEU A 264 -15.95 8.86 -3.28
C LEU A 264 -16.51 9.90 -4.27
N GLN A 265 -16.68 11.15 -3.86
CA GLN A 265 -17.23 12.21 -4.72
C GLN A 265 -16.23 12.71 -5.76
N LEU A 266 -14.94 12.82 -5.39
CA LEU A 266 -13.91 13.37 -6.28
C LEU A 266 -13.26 12.32 -7.20
N ALA A 267 -13.31 11.03 -6.81
CA ALA A 267 -12.74 9.95 -7.59
C ALA A 267 -13.44 9.81 -8.94
N THR A 268 -12.66 9.63 -10.01
CA THR A 268 -13.20 9.31 -11.35
C THR A 268 -13.82 7.92 -11.37
N GLN A 269 -13.29 7.00 -10.58
CA GLN A 269 -13.82 5.65 -10.39
C GLN A 269 -14.08 5.41 -8.90
N PRO A 270 -15.27 5.71 -8.38
CA PRO A 270 -15.58 5.59 -6.95
C PRO A 270 -15.40 4.17 -6.39
N ALA A 271 -15.61 3.14 -7.21
CA ALA A 271 -15.41 1.75 -6.82
C ALA A 271 -13.97 1.47 -6.34
N ALA A 272 -12.97 2.13 -6.95
CA ALA A 272 -11.57 1.96 -6.60
C ALA A 272 -11.26 2.40 -5.17
N VAL A 273 -12.05 3.31 -4.57
CA VAL A 273 -11.87 3.73 -3.17
C VAL A 273 -12.12 2.57 -2.21
N SER A 274 -13.19 1.80 -2.45
CA SER A 274 -13.54 0.66 -1.60
C SER A 274 -12.55 -0.50 -1.77
N GLU A 275 -12.02 -0.68 -2.98
CA GLU A 275 -11.00 -1.68 -3.29
C GLU A 275 -9.65 -1.31 -2.65
N TYR A 276 -9.24 -0.04 -2.77
CA TYR A 276 -8.04 0.49 -2.14
C TYR A 276 -8.06 0.32 -0.61
N LEU A 277 -9.19 0.62 0.04
CA LEU A 277 -9.34 0.42 1.49
C LEU A 277 -9.39 -1.06 1.91
N ARG A 278 -9.85 -1.94 1.01
CA ARG A 278 -9.84 -3.39 1.23
C ARG A 278 -8.42 -3.95 1.18
N GLU A 279 -7.62 -3.50 0.21
CA GLU A 279 -6.23 -3.96 0.03
C GLU A 279 -5.27 -3.33 1.06
N LEU A 280 -5.51 -2.08 1.44
CA LEU A 280 -4.65 -1.30 2.34
C LEU A 280 -5.42 -0.79 3.58
N PRO A 281 -5.87 -1.68 4.48
CA PRO A 281 -6.70 -1.31 5.62
C PRO A 281 -5.99 -0.42 6.66
N GLN A 282 -4.66 -0.49 6.74
CA GLN A 282 -3.88 0.25 7.74
C GLN A 282 -3.43 1.63 7.27
N THR A 283 -2.97 1.75 6.02
CA THR A 283 -2.44 3.00 5.47
C THR A 283 -3.43 3.72 4.57
N GLY A 284 -4.44 3.02 4.06
CA GLY A 284 -5.33 3.52 3.02
C GLY A 284 -6.02 4.83 3.37
N LEU A 285 -6.53 4.99 4.59
CA LEU A 285 -7.18 6.24 5.03
C LEU A 285 -6.20 7.42 5.06
N ARG A 286 -4.98 7.22 5.58
CA ARG A 286 -3.93 8.25 5.60
C ARG A 286 -3.55 8.67 4.18
N ASP A 287 -3.42 7.70 3.29
CA ASP A 287 -3.03 7.92 1.90
C ASP A 287 -4.11 8.64 1.11
N LEU A 288 -5.39 8.28 1.32
CA LEU A 288 -6.53 9.00 0.77
C LEU A 288 -6.59 10.44 1.27
N ARG A 289 -6.38 10.68 2.58
CA ARG A 289 -6.36 12.02 3.15
C ARG A 289 -5.25 12.88 2.54
N TYR A 290 -4.05 12.32 2.38
CA TYR A 290 -2.94 13.01 1.72
C TYR A 290 -3.27 13.35 0.27
N ALA A 291 -3.75 12.37 -0.52
CA ALA A 291 -4.08 12.59 -1.92
C ALA A 291 -5.20 13.62 -2.11
N LEU A 292 -6.21 13.59 -1.24
CA LEU A 292 -7.28 14.59 -1.21
C LEU A 292 -6.77 16.00 -0.89
N GLY A 293 -5.82 16.14 0.05
CA GLY A 293 -5.17 17.42 0.35
C GLY A 293 -4.41 18.00 -0.84
N THR A 294 -3.87 17.15 -1.72
CA THR A 294 -3.17 17.59 -2.93
C THR A 294 -4.08 17.95 -4.10
N GLY A 295 -5.33 17.48 -4.11
CA GLY A 295 -6.32 17.74 -5.16
C GLY A 295 -6.77 16.51 -5.94
N ARG A 296 -7.79 16.68 -6.79
CA ARG A 296 -8.47 15.58 -7.51
C ARG A 296 -7.53 14.73 -8.38
N GLY A 297 -6.53 15.35 -9.03
CA GLY A 297 -5.56 14.64 -9.87
C GLY A 297 -4.70 13.64 -9.09
N GLY A 298 -4.31 13.99 -7.86
CA GLY A 298 -3.51 13.17 -6.97
C GLY A 298 -4.29 11.96 -6.47
N LEU A 299 -5.56 12.18 -6.09
CA LEU A 299 -6.48 11.10 -5.72
C LEU A 299 -6.65 10.09 -6.86
N ASN A 300 -6.89 10.57 -8.09
CA ASN A 300 -7.07 9.68 -9.24
C ASN A 300 -5.80 8.89 -9.57
N LEU A 301 -4.62 9.51 -9.46
CA LEU A 301 -3.35 8.81 -9.66
C LEU A 301 -3.15 7.72 -8.60
N LEU A 302 -3.45 8.02 -7.34
CA LEU A 302 -3.35 7.05 -6.24
C LEU A 302 -4.27 5.84 -6.49
N LEU A 303 -5.55 6.10 -6.78
CA LEU A 303 -6.54 5.05 -7.02
C LEU A 303 -6.25 4.23 -8.27
N ALA A 304 -5.72 4.84 -9.33
CA ALA A 304 -5.31 4.14 -10.54
C ALA A 304 -4.11 3.22 -10.32
N ARG A 305 -3.25 3.53 -9.33
CA ARG A 305 -2.07 2.73 -9.00
C ARG A 305 -2.37 1.62 -8.00
N GLY A 306 -3.29 1.83 -7.07
CA GLY A 306 -3.62 0.83 -6.05
C GLY A 306 -2.47 0.54 -5.07
N GLU A 307 -1.47 1.41 -5.00
CA GLU A 307 -0.24 1.21 -4.23
C GLU A 307 -0.16 2.18 -3.03
N PRO A 308 0.44 1.76 -1.90
CA PRO A 308 0.56 2.62 -0.72
C PRO A 308 1.48 3.82 -0.98
N VAL A 309 1.21 4.93 -0.27
CA VAL A 309 2.05 6.14 -0.40
C VAL A 309 3.29 6.05 0.48
N TYR A 310 4.46 6.34 -0.09
CA TYR A 310 5.71 6.50 0.64
C TYR A 310 5.96 7.97 0.99
N TYR A 311 6.23 8.22 2.26
CA TYR A 311 6.54 9.54 2.81
C TYR A 311 8.02 9.62 3.20
N ALA A 312 8.81 10.33 2.40
CA ALA A 312 10.26 10.44 2.60
C ALA A 312 10.62 11.63 3.52
N ALA A 313 10.69 11.41 4.83
CA ALA A 313 11.01 12.49 5.80
C ALA A 313 12.42 13.09 5.62
N TRP A 314 13.38 12.34 5.05
CA TRP A 314 14.74 12.81 4.82
C TRP A 314 14.85 13.77 3.62
N ARG A 315 13.81 13.85 2.79
CA ARG A 315 13.84 14.62 1.54
C ARG A 315 13.99 16.11 1.77
N ASP A 316 13.31 16.65 2.78
CA ASP A 316 13.30 18.08 3.06
C ASP A 316 14.71 18.60 3.37
N TRP A 317 15.53 17.77 4.03
CA TRP A 317 16.93 18.08 4.30
C TRP A 317 17.78 18.16 3.02
N VAL A 318 17.52 17.29 2.03
CA VAL A 318 18.26 17.28 0.76
C VAL A 318 17.81 18.41 -0.17
N LEU A 319 16.51 18.74 -0.16
CA LEU A 319 15.95 19.83 -0.96
C LEU A 319 16.32 21.22 -0.45
N ALA A 320 16.80 21.34 0.79
CA ALA A 320 17.35 22.58 1.33
C ALA A 320 18.62 23.06 0.60
N VAL A 321 19.27 22.18 -0.18
CA VAL A 321 20.44 22.55 -0.99
C VAL A 321 20.02 23.42 -2.19
N PRO A 322 20.63 24.60 -2.40
CA PRO A 322 20.29 25.48 -3.52
C PRO A 322 20.38 24.77 -4.88
N GLY A 323 19.34 24.90 -5.70
CA GLY A 323 19.26 24.27 -7.03
C GLY A 323 18.77 22.82 -7.05
N ALA A 324 18.78 22.10 -5.92
CA ALA A 324 18.29 20.73 -5.85
C ALA A 324 16.77 20.64 -6.09
N ALA A 325 16.00 21.62 -5.64
CA ALA A 325 14.55 21.68 -5.82
C ALA A 325 14.12 21.74 -7.30
N ALA A 326 14.84 22.48 -8.14
CA ALA A 326 14.53 22.60 -9.57
C ALA A 326 14.78 21.28 -10.31
N LEU A 327 15.93 20.64 -10.05
CA LEU A 327 16.24 19.31 -10.59
C LEU A 327 15.22 18.28 -10.11
N TYR A 328 14.87 18.32 -8.83
CA TYR A 328 13.89 17.41 -8.24
C TYR A 328 12.50 17.55 -8.89
N GLY A 329 12.03 18.78 -9.13
CA GLY A 329 10.77 19.01 -9.84
C GLY A 329 10.73 18.38 -11.22
N TRP A 330 11.85 18.43 -11.96
CA TRP A 330 11.98 17.79 -13.28
C TRP A 330 11.89 16.26 -13.18
N VAL A 331 12.54 15.67 -12.17
CA VAL A 331 12.51 14.22 -11.93
C VAL A 331 11.12 13.76 -11.48
N VAL A 332 10.42 14.54 -10.65
CA VAL A 332 9.02 14.28 -10.26
C VAL A 332 8.10 14.30 -11.47
N ALA A 333 8.24 15.29 -12.35
CA ALA A 333 7.45 15.36 -13.58
C ALA A 333 7.70 14.16 -14.51
N LEU A 334 8.96 13.72 -14.62
CA LEU A 334 9.31 12.50 -15.36
C LEU A 334 8.67 11.25 -14.73
N ALA A 335 8.73 11.13 -13.40
CA ALA A 335 8.15 10.02 -12.64
C ALA A 335 6.61 9.95 -12.78
N ALA A 336 5.95 11.11 -12.80
CA ALA A 336 4.51 11.23 -13.02
C ALA A 336 4.11 10.80 -14.44
N LYS A 337 4.91 11.18 -15.45
CA LYS A 337 4.64 10.84 -16.87
C LYS A 337 4.96 9.39 -17.22
N SER A 338 6.09 8.87 -16.75
CA SER A 338 6.54 7.51 -17.03
C SER A 338 7.31 6.92 -15.85
N THR A 339 6.66 6.03 -15.12
CA THR A 339 7.27 5.31 -14.01
C THR A 339 8.40 4.40 -14.47
N LEU A 340 8.28 3.78 -15.64
CA LEU A 340 9.33 2.90 -16.17
C LEU A 340 10.62 3.67 -16.47
N LEU A 341 10.52 4.87 -17.07
CA LEU A 341 11.70 5.69 -17.36
C LEU A 341 12.36 6.19 -16.09
N ALA A 342 11.57 6.61 -15.09
CA ALA A 342 12.10 7.05 -13.81
C ALA A 342 12.74 5.90 -13.02
N LEU A 343 12.16 4.69 -13.04
CA LEU A 343 12.78 3.50 -12.46
C LEU A 343 14.09 3.15 -13.18
N LEU A 344 14.12 3.19 -14.50
CA LEU A 344 15.33 2.94 -15.29
C LEU A 344 16.42 3.96 -14.94
N LEU A 345 16.08 5.25 -14.87
CA LEU A 345 16.99 6.30 -14.46
C LEU A 345 17.54 6.06 -13.04
N LYS A 346 16.66 5.72 -12.09
CA LYS A 346 17.03 5.42 -10.70
C LYS A 346 18.06 4.29 -10.62
N TYR A 347 17.83 3.18 -11.31
CA TYR A 347 18.73 2.03 -11.25
C TYR A 347 20.01 2.23 -12.06
N LEU A 348 19.96 2.99 -13.17
CA LEU A 348 21.17 3.40 -13.87
C LEU A 348 22.06 4.27 -12.97
N LEU A 349 21.49 5.24 -12.25
CA LEU A 349 22.23 6.07 -11.30
C LEU A 349 22.83 5.24 -10.15
N TRP A 350 22.10 4.25 -9.64
CA TRP A 350 22.65 3.29 -8.66
C TRP A 350 23.81 2.48 -9.24
N LEU A 351 23.69 2.02 -10.47
CA LEU A 351 24.72 1.23 -11.16
C LEU A 351 25.97 2.06 -11.43
N ASP A 352 25.81 3.24 -12.01
CA ASP A 352 26.89 4.17 -12.33
C ASP A 352 27.58 4.65 -11.05
N GLY A 353 26.80 5.00 -10.02
CA GLY A 353 27.32 5.39 -8.72
C GLY A 353 28.15 4.29 -8.05
N ALA A 354 27.61 3.07 -8.00
CA ALA A 354 28.33 1.92 -7.45
C ALA A 354 29.59 1.57 -8.27
N PHE A 355 29.51 1.68 -9.60
CA PHE A 355 30.65 1.42 -10.48
C PHE A 355 31.77 2.45 -10.29
N LEU A 356 31.43 3.74 -10.19
CA LEU A 356 32.39 4.82 -9.95
C LEU A 356 33.06 4.68 -8.57
N ILE A 357 32.30 4.35 -7.52
CA ILE A 357 32.86 4.06 -6.19
C ILE A 357 33.78 2.84 -6.24
N ALA A 358 33.36 1.74 -6.87
CA ALA A 358 34.19 0.55 -7.05
C ALA A 358 35.47 0.83 -7.88
N ARG A 359 35.40 1.83 -8.78
CA ARG A 359 36.55 2.32 -9.54
C ARG A 359 37.49 3.18 -8.69
N ALA A 360 36.99 3.87 -7.69
CA ALA A 360 37.78 4.68 -6.75
C ALA A 360 38.63 3.83 -5.79
N VAL A 361 38.12 2.69 -5.31
CA VAL A 361 38.78 1.85 -4.29
C VAL A 361 40.26 1.52 -4.61
N PRO A 362 40.62 1.06 -5.82
CA PRO A 362 42.02 0.73 -6.13
C PRO A 362 42.96 1.94 -6.18
N HIS A 363 42.44 3.17 -6.31
CA HIS A 363 43.27 4.39 -6.28
C HIS A 363 43.71 4.76 -4.85
N PHE A 364 43.02 4.21 -3.83
CA PHE A 364 43.37 4.35 -2.41
C PHE A 364 44.18 3.17 -1.89
N ALA A 365 44.18 2.04 -2.59
CA ALA A 365 45.02 0.89 -2.27
C ALA A 365 46.52 1.21 -2.42
N PRO A 366 47.40 0.59 -1.61
CA PRO A 366 48.84 0.76 -1.76
C PRO A 366 49.28 0.39 -3.19
N PRO A 367 50.23 1.15 -3.78
CA PRO A 367 50.75 0.85 -5.10
C PRO A 367 51.37 -0.53 -5.10
N ARG A 368 50.96 -1.36 -6.07
CA ARG A 368 51.47 -2.71 -6.27
C ARG A 368 52.95 -2.67 -6.64
N GLY A 369 53.74 -3.57 -6.05
CA GLY A 369 55.18 -3.65 -6.28
C GLY A 369 55.53 -4.04 -7.72
N GLU A 370 56.76 -3.79 -8.16
CA GLU A 370 57.21 -4.12 -9.53
C GLU A 370 57.12 -5.62 -9.85
N LEU A 371 57.25 -6.47 -8.83
CA LEU A 371 57.07 -7.92 -8.89
C LEU A 371 55.61 -8.36 -9.17
N GLU A 372 54.63 -7.48 -8.95
CA GLU A 372 53.21 -7.78 -9.13
C GLU A 372 52.66 -7.35 -10.50
N ARG A 373 53.41 -6.53 -11.25
CA ARG A 373 53.04 -6.10 -12.62
C ARG A 373 52.82 -7.26 -13.61
N PRO A 374 53.63 -8.34 -13.63
CA PRO A 374 53.40 -9.47 -14.54
C PRO A 374 52.22 -10.38 -14.13
N LEU A 375 51.67 -10.22 -12.92
CA LEU A 375 50.47 -10.93 -12.46
C LEU A 375 49.17 -10.29 -12.97
N GLU A 376 49.23 -9.11 -13.60
CA GLU A 376 48.05 -8.37 -14.04
C GLU A 376 47.48 -8.91 -15.35
N VAL A 377 46.22 -9.32 -15.31
CA VAL A 377 45.46 -9.73 -16.48
C VAL A 377 44.46 -8.63 -16.84
N SER A 378 44.56 -8.11 -18.07
CA SER A 378 43.67 -7.07 -18.56
C SER A 378 42.19 -7.51 -18.51
N GLY A 379 41.30 -6.59 -18.12
CA GLY A 379 39.84 -6.79 -18.08
C GLY A 379 39.29 -7.49 -16.83
N ILE A 380 40.09 -8.27 -16.09
CA ILE A 380 39.62 -8.97 -14.87
C ILE A 380 39.28 -7.99 -13.74
N ARG A 381 40.06 -6.90 -13.63
CA ARG A 381 39.78 -5.82 -12.69
C ARG A 381 38.41 -5.18 -12.94
N THR A 382 38.08 -4.89 -14.20
CA THR A 382 36.80 -4.32 -14.61
C THR A 382 35.66 -5.28 -14.33
N LEU A 383 35.83 -6.57 -14.62
CA LEU A 383 34.83 -7.60 -14.37
C LEU A 383 34.51 -7.74 -12.86
N ARG A 384 35.53 -7.69 -12.00
CA ARG A 384 35.34 -7.69 -10.54
C ARG A 384 34.58 -6.46 -10.06
N GLN A 385 34.91 -5.28 -10.59
CA GLN A 385 34.24 -4.03 -10.26
C GLN A 385 32.76 -4.03 -10.69
N GLN A 386 32.46 -4.54 -11.90
CA GLN A 386 31.09 -4.70 -12.38
C GLN A 386 30.29 -5.69 -11.53
N THR A 387 30.92 -6.77 -11.07
CA THR A 387 30.27 -7.76 -10.19
C THR A 387 29.87 -7.14 -8.85
N VAL A 388 30.77 -6.36 -8.24
CA VAL A 388 30.48 -5.65 -6.98
C VAL A 388 29.45 -4.55 -7.19
N ALA A 389 29.53 -3.77 -8.27
CA ALA A 389 28.53 -2.76 -8.60
C ALA A 389 27.14 -3.39 -8.82
N GLY A 390 27.08 -4.52 -9.50
CA GLY A 390 25.85 -5.30 -9.68
C GLY A 390 25.24 -5.75 -8.35
N LEU A 391 26.05 -6.23 -7.40
CA LEU A 391 25.56 -6.54 -6.06
C LEU A 391 24.97 -5.31 -5.37
N VAL A 392 25.64 -4.14 -5.45
CA VAL A 392 25.12 -2.91 -4.85
C VAL A 392 23.76 -2.53 -5.44
N VAL A 393 23.57 -2.67 -6.77
CA VAL A 393 22.27 -2.43 -7.41
C VAL A 393 21.21 -3.42 -6.93
N VAL A 394 21.54 -4.72 -6.84
CA VAL A 394 20.62 -5.74 -6.34
C VAL A 394 20.24 -5.47 -4.88
N LEU A 395 21.20 -5.08 -4.05
CA LEU A 395 20.95 -4.69 -2.66
C LEU A 395 20.11 -3.41 -2.59
N ALA A 396 20.37 -2.42 -3.44
CA ALA A 396 19.59 -1.19 -3.51
C ALA A 396 18.14 -1.46 -3.97
N LEU A 397 17.93 -2.41 -4.89
CA LEU A 397 16.60 -2.84 -5.30
C LEU A 397 15.87 -3.55 -4.15
N ILE A 398 16.56 -4.40 -3.40
CA ILE A 398 15.92 -5.15 -2.32
C ILE A 398 15.65 -4.27 -1.08
N LEU A 399 16.63 -3.47 -0.67
CA LEU A 399 16.58 -2.63 0.54
C LEU A 399 15.89 -1.29 0.31
N GLY A 400 15.95 -0.75 -0.90
CA GLY A 400 15.39 0.56 -1.26
C GLY A 400 13.90 0.55 -1.57
N GLU A 401 13.25 -0.60 -1.53
CA GLU A 401 11.83 -0.78 -1.84
C GLU A 401 10.99 -0.89 -0.55
N PRO A 402 10.36 0.20 -0.09
CA PRO A 402 9.61 0.22 1.17
C PRO A 402 8.40 -0.72 1.14
N GLY A 403 7.83 -0.98 -0.04
CA GLY A 403 6.70 -1.90 -0.23
C GLY A 403 7.07 -3.39 -0.15
N LEU A 404 8.35 -3.76 -0.28
CA LEU A 404 8.78 -5.17 -0.19
C LEU A 404 8.86 -5.67 1.26
N ALA A 405 9.17 -4.80 2.22
CA ALA A 405 9.35 -5.16 3.63
C ALA A 405 8.05 -5.12 4.45
N ARG A 406 7.02 -4.40 4.00
CA ARG A 406 5.73 -4.32 4.72
C ARG A 406 4.93 -5.59 4.52
N ALA A 407 4.82 -6.39 5.58
CA ALA A 407 3.86 -7.48 5.64
C ALA A 407 2.44 -6.89 5.66
N GLN A 408 1.69 -7.08 4.58
CA GLN A 408 0.26 -6.81 4.56
C GLN A 408 -0.42 -7.91 5.38
N SER A 409 -0.66 -7.64 6.66
CA SER A 409 -1.54 -8.49 7.45
C SER A 409 -2.94 -8.38 6.85
N PRO A 410 -3.56 -9.49 6.40
CA PRO A 410 -4.95 -9.44 5.94
C PRO A 410 -5.79 -8.90 7.07
N ALA A 411 -6.68 -7.94 6.76
CA ALA A 411 -7.63 -7.41 7.72
C ALA A 411 -8.34 -8.59 8.38
N SER A 412 -8.23 -8.68 9.72
CA SER A 412 -9.08 -9.59 10.47
C SER A 412 -10.51 -9.24 10.13
N SER A 413 -11.27 -10.22 9.64
CA SER A 413 -12.69 -10.10 9.39
C SER A 413 -13.41 -9.99 10.74
N GLN A 414 -13.27 -8.83 11.40
CA GLN A 414 -14.07 -8.48 12.56
C GLN A 414 -15.44 -8.05 12.03
N THR A 415 -16.40 -8.94 12.22
CA THR A 415 -17.83 -8.68 12.02
C THR A 415 -18.22 -7.40 12.79
N LEU A 416 -18.93 -6.49 12.12
CA LEU A 416 -19.39 -5.22 12.69
C LEU A 416 -20.37 -5.48 13.86
N TRP A 417 -19.88 -5.35 15.10
CA TRP A 417 -20.71 -5.42 16.30
C TRP A 417 -21.29 -4.03 16.62
N LEU A 418 -22.45 -3.72 16.06
CA LEU A 418 -23.17 -2.45 16.30
C LEU A 418 -24.17 -2.50 17.47
N PHE A 419 -24.37 -3.67 18.08
CA PHE A 419 -25.25 -3.84 19.25
C PHE A 419 -24.49 -4.45 20.43
N ALA A 420 -23.45 -3.77 20.91
CA ALA A 420 -22.80 -4.10 22.18
C ALA A 420 -23.04 -2.99 23.20
N LYS A 421 -24.30 -2.82 23.61
CA LYS A 421 -24.64 -2.25 24.91
C LYS A 421 -25.80 -3.07 25.46
N ASN A 422 -25.45 -4.00 26.34
CA ASN A 422 -26.32 -4.84 27.16
C ASN A 422 -27.07 -5.97 26.44
N GLN A 423 -26.36 -7.00 26.00
CA GLN A 423 -26.91 -8.36 26.00
C GLN A 423 -25.87 -9.34 26.54
N THR A 424 -26.31 -10.14 27.49
CA THR A 424 -25.60 -11.25 28.14
C THR A 424 -24.96 -12.19 27.13
N PRO A 425 -23.80 -12.80 27.44
CA PRO A 425 -23.08 -13.64 26.50
C PRO A 425 -23.76 -15.01 26.44
N MET A 426 -24.71 -15.18 25.53
CA MET A 426 -25.17 -16.51 25.16
C MET A 426 -25.39 -16.56 23.66
N VAL A 427 -24.27 -16.67 22.93
CA VAL A 427 -23.99 -17.63 21.84
C VAL A 427 -22.51 -17.42 21.51
N ALA A 428 -21.63 -18.02 22.31
CA ALA A 428 -20.28 -18.31 21.86
C ALA A 428 -20.38 -19.51 20.91
N GLN A 429 -20.78 -19.26 19.67
CA GLN A 429 -20.56 -20.24 18.61
C GLN A 429 -19.04 -20.39 18.48
N ALA A 430 -18.60 -21.63 18.68
CA ALA A 430 -17.23 -22.07 18.64
C ALA A 430 -16.55 -21.62 17.33
N ALA A 431 -15.89 -20.48 17.38
CA ALA A 431 -14.88 -20.12 16.42
C ALA A 431 -13.73 -21.09 16.64
N THR A 432 -13.66 -22.12 15.80
CA THR A 432 -12.45 -22.91 15.63
C THR A 432 -11.32 -21.91 15.40
N PRO A 433 -10.22 -21.93 16.18
CA PRO A 433 -9.10 -21.05 15.91
C PRO A 433 -8.70 -21.29 14.46
N PRO A 434 -8.62 -20.25 13.60
CA PRO A 434 -8.24 -20.46 12.22
C PRO A 434 -6.89 -21.19 12.23
N PRO A 435 -6.67 -22.17 11.33
CA PRO A 435 -5.37 -22.81 11.23
C PRO A 435 -4.34 -21.69 11.08
N LYS A 436 -3.34 -21.67 11.97
CA LYS A 436 -2.19 -20.76 11.87
C LYS A 436 -1.61 -20.98 10.48
N LYS A 437 -2.02 -20.16 9.49
CA LYS A 437 -1.39 -20.15 8.17
C LYS A 437 0.10 -20.00 8.43
N PRO A 438 0.96 -20.78 7.76
CA PRO A 438 2.39 -20.66 7.97
C PRO A 438 2.74 -19.19 7.77
N MET A 439 3.29 -18.59 8.82
CA MET A 439 3.67 -17.19 8.91
C MET A 439 4.86 -16.96 7.97
N SER A 440 4.61 -17.09 6.67
CA SER A 440 5.55 -16.76 5.60
C SER A 440 5.50 -15.25 5.44
N ASN A 441 6.11 -14.57 6.40
CA ASN A 441 6.27 -13.13 6.41
C ASN A 441 7.04 -12.74 5.14
N GLN A 442 6.51 -11.82 4.33
CA GLN A 442 7.17 -11.33 3.10
C GLN A 442 8.62 -10.87 3.37
N ALA A 443 8.86 -10.33 4.57
CA ALA A 443 10.17 -9.98 5.09
C ALA A 443 11.17 -11.15 5.17
N ASN A 444 10.71 -12.39 5.42
CA ASN A 444 11.60 -13.56 5.50
C ASN A 444 12.14 -13.95 4.12
N TRP A 445 11.28 -13.94 3.09
CA TRP A 445 11.70 -14.17 1.71
C TRP A 445 12.63 -13.07 1.21
N LEU A 446 12.37 -11.82 1.61
CA LEU A 446 13.25 -10.69 1.30
C LEU A 446 14.65 -10.89 1.88
N ALA A 447 14.74 -11.22 3.18
CA ALA A 447 16.01 -11.49 3.85
C ALA A 447 16.77 -12.67 3.20
N LEU A 448 16.04 -13.74 2.82
CA LEU A 448 16.60 -14.88 2.11
C LEU A 448 17.22 -14.47 0.76
N ALA A 449 16.51 -13.63 -0.01
CA ALA A 449 16.98 -13.12 -1.29
C ALA A 449 18.25 -12.26 -1.14
N VAL A 450 18.33 -11.43 -0.09
CA VAL A 450 19.55 -10.65 0.23
C VAL A 450 20.74 -11.59 0.48
N PHE A 451 20.58 -12.57 1.37
CA PHE A 451 21.66 -13.50 1.68
C PHE A 451 22.10 -14.29 0.44
N PHE A 452 21.15 -14.73 -0.37
CA PHE A 452 21.44 -15.42 -1.63
C PHE A 452 22.24 -14.54 -2.60
N ALA A 453 21.86 -13.27 -2.78
CA ALA A 453 22.54 -12.33 -3.68
C ALA A 453 23.99 -12.03 -3.23
N VAL A 454 24.18 -11.81 -1.92
CA VAL A 454 25.51 -11.58 -1.34
C VAL A 454 26.39 -12.82 -1.54
N GLN A 455 25.90 -14.02 -1.20
CA GLN A 455 26.67 -15.26 -1.33
C GLN A 455 26.99 -15.60 -2.78
N THR A 456 26.05 -15.38 -3.71
CA THR A 456 26.28 -15.53 -5.15
C THR A 456 27.38 -14.60 -5.64
N THR A 457 27.43 -13.36 -5.15
CA THR A 457 28.47 -12.39 -5.53
C THR A 457 29.83 -12.83 -5.03
N VAL A 458 29.93 -13.28 -3.78
CA VAL A 458 31.19 -13.81 -3.21
C VAL A 458 31.68 -15.01 -4.02
N TYR A 459 30.78 -15.91 -4.40
CA TYR A 459 31.07 -17.03 -5.28
C TYR A 459 31.61 -16.60 -6.65
N ILE A 460 30.97 -15.62 -7.30
CA ILE A 460 31.43 -15.08 -8.60
C ILE A 460 32.80 -14.41 -8.46
N VAL A 461 33.04 -13.65 -7.38
CA VAL A 461 34.36 -13.05 -7.11
C VAL A 461 35.43 -14.12 -6.97
N GLY A 462 35.13 -15.23 -6.28
CA GLY A 462 36.01 -16.40 -6.21
C GLY A 462 36.32 -17.02 -7.58
N LEU A 463 35.31 -17.16 -8.46
CA LEU A 463 35.50 -17.64 -9.83
C LEU A 463 36.34 -16.68 -10.68
N ILE A 464 36.13 -15.36 -10.54
CA ILE A 464 36.91 -14.35 -11.23
C ILE A 464 38.37 -14.44 -10.81
N LYS A 465 38.65 -14.59 -9.51
CA LYS A 465 40.02 -14.74 -9.00
C LYS A 465 40.67 -16.05 -9.47
N LEU A 466 39.93 -17.15 -9.49
CA LEU A 466 40.41 -18.40 -10.06
C LEU A 466 40.75 -18.26 -11.56
N ARG A 467 39.93 -17.51 -12.31
CA ARG A 467 40.18 -17.20 -13.73
C ARG A 467 41.39 -16.28 -13.93
N GLU A 468 41.67 -15.40 -12.98
CA GLU A 468 42.87 -14.57 -12.93
C GLU A 468 44.13 -15.43 -12.83
N ILE A 469 44.19 -16.32 -11.84
CA ILE A 469 45.33 -17.23 -11.62
C ILE A 469 45.52 -18.17 -12.82
N LYS A 470 44.42 -18.61 -13.45
CA LYS A 470 44.46 -19.43 -14.69
C LYS A 470 45.14 -18.71 -15.85
N ARG A 471 44.86 -17.42 -16.03
CA ARG A 471 45.33 -16.63 -17.18
C ARG A 471 46.73 -16.05 -17.01
N GLN A 472 47.30 -16.08 -15.80
CA GLN A 472 48.68 -15.67 -15.55
C GLN A 472 49.67 -16.62 -16.24
N GLN A 473 50.67 -16.08 -16.91
CA GLN A 473 51.74 -16.84 -17.58
C GLN A 473 52.91 -17.10 -16.62
N ILE A 474 52.67 -17.96 -15.64
CA ILE A 474 53.60 -18.26 -14.54
C ILE A 474 53.72 -19.78 -14.38
N PRO A 475 54.90 -20.32 -14.00
CA PRO A 475 55.10 -21.74 -13.75
C PRO A 475 54.05 -22.39 -12.85
N SER A 476 53.70 -23.64 -13.13
CA SER A 476 52.61 -24.36 -12.47
C SER A 476 52.79 -24.45 -10.94
N ARG A 477 54.03 -24.59 -10.46
CA ARG A 477 54.36 -24.59 -9.02
C ARG A 477 54.03 -23.29 -8.30
N LEU A 478 54.21 -22.14 -8.96
CA LEU A 478 53.89 -20.83 -8.36
C LEU A 478 52.38 -20.57 -8.36
N LYS A 479 51.65 -21.05 -9.36
CA LYS A 479 50.18 -21.00 -9.37
C LYS A 479 49.56 -21.76 -8.20
N ILE A 480 50.15 -22.88 -7.79
CA ILE A 480 49.71 -23.64 -6.60
C ILE A 480 49.89 -22.79 -5.34
N LYS A 481 51.06 -22.14 -5.15
CA LYS A 481 51.30 -21.26 -3.99
C LYS A 481 50.37 -20.04 -3.95
N LEU A 482 50.05 -19.47 -5.11
CA LEU A 482 49.06 -18.38 -5.21
C LEU A 482 47.65 -18.85 -4.85
N LEU A 483 47.30 -20.08 -5.20
CA LEU A 483 46.01 -20.67 -4.83
C LEU A 483 45.91 -20.89 -3.32
N ASP A 484 46.99 -21.31 -2.67
CA ASP A 484 47.07 -21.47 -1.21
C ASP A 484 46.98 -20.12 -0.49
N ASN A 485 47.57 -19.05 -1.06
CA ASN A 485 47.47 -17.70 -0.50
C ASN A 485 46.04 -17.13 -0.52
N GLU A 486 45.24 -17.52 -1.52
CA GLU A 486 43.84 -17.05 -1.68
C GLU A 486 42.82 -17.98 -0.98
N GLU A 487 43.28 -18.94 -0.17
CA GLU A 487 42.38 -19.89 0.51
C GLU A 487 41.34 -19.18 1.40
N ASN A 488 41.76 -18.14 2.13
CA ASN A 488 40.88 -17.31 2.95
C ASN A 488 39.82 -16.55 2.11
N LEU A 489 40.17 -16.16 0.88
CA LEU A 489 39.21 -15.53 -0.04
C LEU A 489 38.15 -16.56 -0.48
N PHE A 490 38.55 -17.80 -0.75
CA PHE A 490 37.62 -18.87 -1.11
C PHE A 490 36.72 -19.30 0.06
N ASP A 491 37.14 -19.09 1.31
CA ASP A 491 36.33 -19.29 2.52
C ASP A 491 35.48 -18.08 2.92
N THR A 492 35.57 -16.96 2.20
CA THR A 492 34.82 -15.73 2.54
C THR A 492 33.32 -15.95 2.58
N GLY A 493 32.76 -16.82 1.73
CA GLY A 493 31.34 -17.17 1.77
C GLY A 493 30.91 -17.83 3.09
N LEU A 494 31.79 -18.67 3.66
CA LEU A 494 31.56 -19.32 4.96
C LEU A 494 31.61 -18.29 6.10
N TYR A 495 32.58 -17.37 6.10
CA TYR A 495 32.69 -16.32 7.11
C TYR A 495 31.49 -15.37 7.08
N ILE A 496 31.06 -14.94 5.89
CA ILE A 496 29.87 -14.10 5.74
C ILE A 496 28.61 -14.85 6.19
N GLY A 497 28.51 -16.14 5.86
CA GLY A 497 27.38 -16.98 6.27
C GLY A 497 27.26 -17.10 7.78
N LEU A 498 28.37 -17.38 8.48
CA LEU A 498 28.44 -17.50 9.93
C LEU A 498 28.22 -16.15 10.63
N GLY A 499 28.82 -15.08 10.11
CA GLY A 499 28.61 -13.72 10.61
C GLY A 499 27.15 -13.26 10.48
N GLY A 500 26.50 -13.55 9.36
CA GLY A 500 25.09 -13.22 9.12
C GLY A 500 24.15 -13.90 10.12
N THR A 501 24.44 -15.16 10.47
CA THR A 501 23.71 -15.92 11.49
C THR A 501 23.92 -15.36 12.88
N GLY A 502 25.17 -15.02 13.24
CA GLY A 502 25.47 -14.36 14.51
C GLY A 502 24.72 -13.03 14.66
N LEU A 503 24.72 -12.20 13.61
CA LEU A 503 23.99 -10.94 13.60
C LEU A 503 22.47 -11.15 13.71
N ALA A 504 21.92 -12.14 13.01
CA ALA A 504 20.49 -12.46 13.08
C ALA A 504 20.06 -12.91 14.49
N LEU A 505 20.89 -13.71 15.17
CA LEU A 505 20.64 -14.15 16.55
C LEU A 505 20.72 -12.99 17.55
N VAL A 506 21.67 -12.06 17.36
CA VAL A 506 21.76 -10.85 18.20
C VAL A 506 20.52 -9.96 18.01
N LEU A 507 20.09 -9.73 16.77
CA LEU A 507 18.90 -8.93 16.48
C LEU A 507 17.61 -9.57 17.05
N LEU A 508 17.52 -10.90 17.03
CA LEU A 508 16.44 -11.65 17.67
C LEU A 508 16.47 -11.48 19.20
N ALA A 509 17.65 -11.58 19.82
CA ALA A 509 17.82 -11.41 21.27
C ALA A 509 17.47 -9.99 21.74
N LEU A 510 17.72 -8.98 20.91
CA LEU A 510 17.38 -7.58 21.18
C LEU A 510 15.91 -7.24 20.88
N ASN A 511 15.10 -8.19 20.41
CA ASN A 511 13.69 -8.02 20.02
C ASN A 511 13.46 -6.87 19.00
N LEU A 512 14.50 -6.52 18.23
CA LEU A 512 14.46 -5.45 17.22
C LEU A 512 13.74 -5.89 15.94
N PHE A 513 13.67 -7.21 15.69
CA PHE A 513 12.93 -7.81 14.57
C PHE A 513 12.33 -9.17 14.96
N THR A 514 11.12 -9.46 14.46
CA THR A 514 10.52 -10.81 14.51
C THR A 514 11.11 -11.70 13.40
N ALA A 515 12.43 -11.78 13.34
CA ALA A 515 13.12 -12.62 12.37
C ALA A 515 12.84 -14.09 12.68
N SER A 516 12.29 -14.83 11.71
CA SER A 516 12.13 -16.28 11.90
C SER A 516 13.51 -16.94 12.02
N PRO A 517 13.70 -17.95 12.89
CA PRO A 517 14.95 -18.70 13.00
C PRO A 517 15.44 -19.26 11.65
N MET A 518 14.53 -19.51 10.71
CA MET A 518 14.80 -19.95 9.35
C MET A 518 15.75 -19.01 8.58
N ILE A 519 15.69 -17.70 8.81
CA ILE A 519 16.57 -16.72 8.15
C ILE A 519 18.02 -16.93 8.59
N ALA A 520 18.23 -17.13 9.89
CA ALA A 520 19.55 -17.36 10.45
C ALA A 520 20.17 -18.64 9.88
N TYR A 521 19.41 -19.75 9.83
CA TYR A 521 19.91 -20.99 9.24
C TYR A 521 20.20 -20.88 7.74
N ALA A 522 19.40 -20.10 7.00
CA ALA A 522 19.59 -19.94 5.56
C ALA A 522 20.88 -19.18 5.20
N SER A 523 21.30 -18.18 6.00
CA SER A 523 22.57 -17.46 5.79
C SER A 523 23.77 -18.42 5.82
N THR A 524 23.88 -19.25 6.87
CA THR A 524 24.94 -20.25 6.98
C THR A 524 24.82 -21.31 5.88
N GLY A 525 23.59 -21.77 5.59
CA GLY A 525 23.33 -22.78 4.57
C GLY A 525 23.83 -22.37 3.18
N PHE A 526 23.52 -21.15 2.74
CA PHE A 526 24.06 -20.63 1.48
C PHE A 526 25.57 -20.46 1.52
N GLY A 527 26.14 -19.97 2.62
CA GLY A 527 27.59 -19.82 2.77
C GLY A 527 28.35 -21.14 2.59
N VAL A 528 27.89 -22.20 3.27
CA VAL A 528 28.46 -23.55 3.14
C VAL A 528 28.30 -24.09 1.71
N LEU A 529 27.11 -23.94 1.12
CA LEU A 529 26.81 -24.44 -0.22
C LEU A 529 27.70 -23.80 -1.28
N PHE A 530 27.77 -22.47 -1.33
CA PHE A 530 28.56 -21.75 -2.34
C PHE A 530 30.07 -21.94 -2.15
N ALA A 531 30.57 -21.94 -0.90
CA ALA A 531 31.98 -22.24 -0.62
C ALA A 531 32.35 -23.66 -1.04
N SER A 532 31.47 -24.63 -0.76
CA SER A 532 31.68 -26.03 -1.16
C SER A 532 31.66 -26.19 -2.69
N LEU A 533 30.72 -25.56 -3.40
CA LEU A 533 30.68 -25.57 -4.86
C LEU A 533 31.95 -24.96 -5.48
N LEU A 534 32.44 -23.85 -4.91
CA LEU A 534 33.68 -23.22 -5.38
C LEU A 534 34.88 -24.13 -5.14
N LYS A 535 35.05 -24.63 -3.91
CA LYS A 535 36.22 -25.42 -3.53
C LYS A 535 36.25 -26.81 -4.16
N ILE A 536 35.14 -27.55 -4.09
CA ILE A 536 35.08 -28.95 -4.54
C ILE A 536 35.07 -29.05 -6.07
N ILE A 537 34.27 -28.22 -6.76
CA ILE A 537 34.10 -28.36 -8.20
C ILE A 537 35.20 -27.60 -8.96
N HIS A 538 35.46 -26.35 -8.58
CA HIS A 538 36.32 -25.46 -9.38
C HIS A 538 37.78 -25.47 -8.92
N VAL A 539 38.03 -25.21 -7.64
CA VAL A 539 39.39 -25.08 -7.08
C VAL A 539 40.10 -26.44 -7.06
N ARG A 540 39.47 -27.50 -6.54
CA ARG A 540 40.08 -28.84 -6.44
C ARG A 540 40.43 -29.41 -7.81
N THR A 541 39.51 -29.31 -8.77
CA THR A 541 39.75 -29.80 -10.14
C THR A 541 40.94 -29.10 -10.77
N TYR A 542 41.04 -27.77 -10.61
CA TYR A 542 42.17 -27.01 -11.13
C TYR A 542 43.49 -27.26 -10.38
N ARG A 543 43.45 -27.42 -9.06
CA ARG A 543 44.64 -27.80 -8.28
C ARG A 543 45.20 -29.15 -8.74
N ARG A 544 44.33 -30.12 -9.03
CA ARG A 544 44.73 -31.43 -9.56
C ARG A 544 45.42 -31.33 -10.92
N THR A 545 44.91 -30.51 -11.84
CA THR A 545 45.55 -30.33 -13.15
C THR A 545 46.93 -29.69 -13.02
N LEU A 546 47.06 -28.65 -12.17
CA LEU A 546 48.35 -27.99 -11.93
C LEU A 546 49.40 -28.91 -11.29
N ILE A 547 49.00 -29.84 -10.41
CA ILE A 547 49.93 -30.80 -9.81
C ILE A 547 50.50 -31.76 -10.88
N LEU A 548 49.66 -32.21 -11.81
CA LEU A 548 50.08 -33.06 -12.93
C LEU A 548 50.96 -32.31 -13.94
N GLU A 549 50.67 -31.03 -14.19
CA GLU A 549 51.50 -30.18 -15.04
C GLU A 549 52.85 -29.88 -14.36
N ALA A 550 52.86 -29.58 -13.06
CA ALA A 550 54.07 -29.33 -12.30
C ALA A 550 54.97 -30.58 -12.16
N SER A 551 54.39 -31.78 -12.08
CA SER A 551 55.18 -33.03 -12.09
C SER A 551 55.77 -33.32 -13.47
N ARG A 552 55.04 -33.03 -14.55
CA ARG A 552 55.56 -33.12 -15.93
C ARG A 552 56.66 -32.10 -16.20
N GLU A 553 56.48 -30.85 -15.79
CA GLU A 553 57.51 -29.79 -15.88
C GLU A 553 58.78 -30.22 -15.16
N ALA A 554 58.66 -30.72 -13.92
CA ALA A 554 59.80 -31.19 -13.12
C ALA A 554 60.51 -32.41 -13.71
N THR A 555 59.78 -33.30 -14.39
CA THR A 555 60.37 -34.45 -15.08
C THR A 555 61.11 -34.01 -16.34
N THR A 556 60.58 -33.01 -17.06
CA THR A 556 61.19 -32.47 -18.28
C THR A 556 62.49 -31.72 -17.98
N THR A 557 62.55 -30.94 -16.90
CA THR A 557 63.79 -30.27 -16.45
C THR A 557 64.82 -31.20 -15.81
N ALA A 558 64.47 -32.45 -15.50
CA ALA A 558 65.42 -33.46 -15.03
C ALA A 558 66.02 -34.30 -16.17
N ILE A 559 65.44 -34.22 -17.37
CA ILE A 559 65.87 -34.97 -18.57
C ILE A 559 66.73 -34.09 -19.50
N LEU A 560 66.60 -32.75 -19.40
CA LEU A 560 67.54 -31.76 -19.94
C LEU A 560 68.68 -31.53 -18.97
#